data_AF-A0A8H9FZ93-F1
#
_entry.id   AF-A0A8H9FZ93-F1
#
_cell.length_a   1.000
_cell.length_b   1.000
_cell.length_c   1.000
_cell.angle_alpha   90.00
_cell.angle_beta   90.00
_cell.angle_gamma   90.00
#
_symmetry.space_group_name_H-M   'P 1'
#
loop_
_entity.id
_entity.type
_entity.pdbx_description
1 polymer ?
#
loop_
_entity_poly.entity_id
_entity_poly.type
_entity_poly.pdbx_seq_one_letter_code
_entity_poly.pdbx_strand_id
1 'polypeptide(L)'
;MKHNFGAGPCILPKEVFEEASKAVIDFNGTGLSILEISHRSKEFEAVIIETEKLVRELLNVPAGYSILFLQGGASQQFAMVPMNLLPENGTASYLDTGVWATKAAKEAKKVGQVEIVASSSDQNYSYIPKGYSIPADSSYFHYTSNNTIYGTEVFDKPNTSVPTVVDMSSDILSRTIDVSEFDLIYAGAQKNMGPAGVTLVIVKDEILGKSGRTLPTIFDYEAHAKAGSMYNTPPVFSIYVSMLNLRWLKDKGGISVIEQENIIKARTLYDEIDRNPFFKGTAALDDRSRMNVTFVMDSPELEAEFLALAKERNLIGIKGHRSVGGFRASIYNALSISSINALVDTMREFEESKK
;
A
#
# COMPACT_ATOMS: atom_id res chain seq x y z
N MET A 1 9.11 22.43 -11.63
CA MET A 1 9.00 21.50 -10.49
C MET A 1 9.09 20.08 -11.04
N LYS A 2 9.65 19.10 -10.32
CA LYS A 2 9.59 17.69 -10.76
C LYS A 2 8.35 17.02 -10.18
N HIS A 3 7.64 16.24 -10.98
CA HIS A 3 6.42 15.53 -10.58
C HIS A 3 6.68 14.03 -10.55
N ASN A 4 6.67 13.44 -9.35
CA ASN A 4 7.06 12.04 -9.14
C ASN A 4 5.87 11.10 -9.00
N PHE A 5 5.54 10.41 -10.08
CA PHE A 5 4.49 9.39 -10.17
C PHE A 5 4.98 7.96 -9.87
N GLY A 6 6.19 7.83 -9.31
CA GLY A 6 6.79 6.54 -8.97
C GLY A 6 5.89 5.70 -8.07
N ALA A 7 5.72 4.42 -8.43
CA ALA A 7 4.79 3.52 -7.73
C ALA A 7 5.32 2.92 -6.42
N GLY A 8 6.56 3.23 -6.05
CA GLY A 8 7.25 2.61 -4.91
C GLY A 8 8.77 2.53 -5.17
N PRO A 9 9.62 3.27 -4.44
CA PRO A 9 9.27 4.19 -3.35
C PRO A 9 8.42 5.39 -3.81
N CYS A 10 7.42 5.75 -3.01
CA CYS A 10 6.53 6.88 -3.27
C CYS A 10 7.18 8.24 -2.95
N ILE A 11 6.53 9.31 -3.40
CA ILE A 11 6.84 10.67 -2.96
C ILE A 11 6.40 10.87 -1.50
N LEU A 12 7.17 11.64 -0.73
CA LEU A 12 6.81 12.11 0.61
C LEU A 12 6.74 13.65 0.62
N PRO A 13 6.00 14.25 1.57
CA PRO A 13 5.96 15.71 1.73
C PRO A 13 7.36 16.30 1.97
N LYS A 14 7.60 17.53 1.49
CA LYS A 14 8.92 18.18 1.61
C LYS A 14 9.34 18.39 3.07
N GLU A 15 8.42 18.81 3.92
CA GLU A 15 8.64 18.99 5.36
C GLU A 15 9.07 17.72 6.07
N VAL A 16 8.55 16.55 5.66
CA VAL A 16 8.97 15.25 6.18
C VAL A 16 10.45 14.99 5.87
N PHE A 17 10.91 15.30 4.64
CA PHE A 17 12.33 15.17 4.28
C PHE A 17 13.22 16.15 5.05
N GLU A 18 12.76 17.38 5.26
CA GLU A 18 13.51 18.40 6.00
C GLU A 18 13.70 18.00 7.47
N GLU A 19 12.64 17.52 8.14
CA GLU A 19 12.73 17.06 9.53
C GLU A 19 13.51 15.75 9.65
N ALA A 20 13.32 14.80 8.73
CA ALA A 20 14.11 13.57 8.69
C ALA A 20 15.62 13.85 8.53
N SER A 21 15.98 14.82 7.67
CA SER A 21 17.38 15.19 7.44
C SER A 21 18.01 15.80 8.69
N LYS A 22 17.27 16.63 9.44
CA LYS A 22 17.75 17.21 10.71
C LYS A 22 18.00 16.13 11.76
N ALA A 23 17.10 15.17 11.89
CA ALA A 23 17.23 14.07 12.85
C ALA A 23 18.44 13.15 12.61
N VAL A 24 18.92 13.07 11.36
CA VAL A 24 20.18 12.37 11.05
C VAL A 24 21.39 13.10 11.61
N ILE A 25 21.35 14.43 11.68
CA ILE A 25 22.46 15.26 12.18
C ILE A 25 22.40 15.40 13.70
N ASP A 26 21.23 15.75 14.24
CA ASP A 26 20.96 15.88 15.67
C ASP A 26 19.48 15.60 15.92
N PHE A 27 19.19 14.46 16.54
CA PHE A 27 17.84 14.06 16.87
C PHE A 27 17.35 14.82 18.11
N ASN A 28 16.39 15.72 17.90
CA ASN A 28 15.70 16.48 18.94
C ASN A 28 16.64 17.23 19.91
N GLY A 29 17.81 17.67 19.45
CA GLY A 29 18.77 18.42 20.27
C GLY A 29 19.47 17.55 21.33
N THR A 30 19.48 16.23 21.14
CA THR A 30 20.19 15.30 22.03
C THR A 30 21.70 15.34 21.82
N GLY A 31 22.16 15.92 20.71
CA GLY A 31 23.56 15.85 20.26
C GLY A 31 23.94 14.51 19.65
N LEU A 32 22.97 13.61 19.40
CA LEU A 32 23.15 12.29 18.79
C LEU A 32 22.26 12.15 17.56
N SER A 33 22.68 11.35 16.58
CA SER A 33 21.83 10.98 15.45
C SER A 33 20.71 10.03 15.87
N ILE A 34 19.53 10.11 15.22
CA ILE A 34 18.48 9.08 15.32
C ILE A 34 19.00 7.68 14.96
N LEU A 35 20.09 7.60 14.18
CA LEU A 35 20.74 6.35 13.77
C LEU A 35 21.69 5.78 14.83
N GLU A 36 22.00 6.55 15.87
CA GLU A 36 22.95 6.18 16.92
C GLU A 36 22.26 5.89 18.26
N ILE A 37 21.00 6.33 18.43
CA ILE A 37 20.26 6.06 19.66
C ILE A 37 19.81 4.59 19.75
N SER A 38 19.81 4.07 20.96
CA SER A 38 19.31 2.72 21.23
C SER A 38 17.79 2.67 20.99
N HIS A 39 17.30 1.60 20.36
CA HIS A 39 15.86 1.34 20.25
C HIS A 39 15.17 1.06 21.59
N ARG A 40 15.94 0.98 22.69
CA ARG A 40 15.43 0.86 24.08
C ARG A 40 15.56 2.16 24.86
N SER A 41 16.05 3.23 24.23
CA SER A 41 16.15 4.53 24.90
C SER A 41 14.77 5.19 24.95
N LYS A 42 14.55 6.07 25.94
CA LYS A 42 13.27 6.78 26.09
C LYS A 42 12.94 7.61 24.85
N GLU A 43 13.97 8.11 24.18
CA GLU A 43 13.85 8.93 22.97
C GLU A 43 13.29 8.10 21.80
N PHE A 44 13.74 6.86 21.59
CA PHE A 44 13.17 6.00 20.55
C PHE A 44 11.84 5.37 20.97
N GLU A 45 11.67 5.02 22.24
CA GLU A 45 10.37 4.55 22.76
C GLU A 45 9.27 5.60 22.51
N ALA A 46 9.59 6.89 22.67
CA ALA A 46 8.65 7.96 22.34
C ALA A 46 8.25 7.96 20.85
N VAL A 47 9.21 7.72 19.94
CA VAL A 47 8.93 7.62 18.49
C VAL A 47 7.96 6.48 18.20
N ILE A 48 8.20 5.29 18.75
CA ILE A 48 7.36 4.12 18.41
C ILE A 48 5.95 4.23 19.02
N ILE A 49 5.84 4.74 20.26
CA ILE A 49 4.55 5.00 20.92
C ILE A 49 3.74 6.03 20.14
N GLU A 50 4.37 7.10 19.70
CA GLU A 50 3.69 8.11 18.90
C GLU A 50 3.28 7.58 17.52
N THR A 51 4.13 6.78 16.87
CA THR A 51 3.80 6.14 15.59
C THR A 51 2.57 5.23 15.74
N GLU A 52 2.54 4.39 16.77
CA GLU A 52 1.40 3.51 17.07
C GLU A 52 0.12 4.31 17.31
N LYS A 53 0.21 5.35 18.16
CA LYS A 53 -0.91 6.25 18.46
C LYS A 53 -1.45 6.93 17.21
N LEU A 54 -0.59 7.44 16.33
CA LEU A 54 -1.01 8.10 15.09
C LEU A 54 -1.73 7.12 14.15
N VAL A 55 -1.23 5.89 14.00
CA VAL A 55 -1.92 4.85 13.22
C VAL A 55 -3.29 4.56 13.83
N ARG A 56 -3.35 4.37 15.15
CA ARG A 56 -4.59 4.09 15.88
C ARG A 56 -5.63 5.20 15.70
N GLU A 57 -5.22 6.46 15.82
CA GLU A 57 -6.09 7.63 15.64
C GLU A 57 -6.54 7.80 14.18
N LEU A 58 -5.62 7.73 13.22
CA LEU A 58 -5.93 7.98 11.80
C LEU A 58 -6.85 6.90 11.22
N LEU A 59 -6.62 5.63 11.56
CA LEU A 59 -7.42 4.50 11.05
C LEU A 59 -8.58 4.11 11.99
N ASN A 60 -8.79 4.83 13.10
CA ASN A 60 -9.75 4.47 14.14
C ASN A 60 -9.63 3.00 14.58
N VAL A 61 -8.40 2.52 14.80
CA VAL A 61 -8.15 1.12 15.16
C VAL A 61 -8.77 0.83 16.53
N PRO A 62 -9.74 -0.10 16.64
CA PRO A 62 -10.43 -0.37 17.88
C PRO A 62 -9.53 -1.08 18.90
N ALA A 63 -10.02 -1.21 20.14
CA ALA A 63 -9.39 -2.06 21.14
C ALA A 63 -9.39 -3.54 20.69
N GLY A 64 -8.48 -4.34 21.23
CA GLY A 64 -8.31 -5.76 20.84
C GLY A 64 -7.49 -5.95 19.57
N TYR A 65 -6.71 -4.93 19.17
CA TYR A 65 -5.79 -4.98 18.05
C TYR A 65 -4.39 -4.54 18.45
N SER A 66 -3.41 -5.34 18.03
CA SER A 66 -1.99 -5.02 18.06
C SER A 66 -1.57 -4.34 16.76
N ILE A 67 -0.81 -3.24 16.88
CA ILE A 67 -0.22 -2.50 15.77
C ILE A 67 1.29 -2.74 15.79
N LEU A 68 1.82 -3.37 14.74
CA LEU A 68 3.20 -3.81 14.64
C LEU A 68 3.96 -3.10 13.52
N PHE A 69 5.22 -2.79 13.79
CA PHE A 69 6.17 -2.19 12.85
C PHE A 69 7.32 -3.15 12.56
N LEU A 70 7.19 -3.94 11.49
CA LEU A 70 8.10 -5.05 11.17
C LEU A 70 9.01 -4.72 9.98
N GLN A 71 10.09 -5.48 9.81
CA GLN A 71 10.93 -5.43 8.60
C GLN A 71 10.44 -6.41 7.52
N GLY A 72 11.19 -6.53 6.41
CA GLY A 72 10.96 -7.55 5.37
C GLY A 72 9.96 -7.21 4.27
N GLY A 73 9.21 -6.12 4.43
CA GLY A 73 8.18 -5.70 3.48
C GLY A 73 6.95 -6.63 3.43
N ALA A 74 5.98 -6.27 2.58
CA ALA A 74 4.79 -7.06 2.32
C ALA A 74 5.11 -8.50 1.86
N SER A 75 6.19 -8.70 1.11
CA SER A 75 6.62 -10.03 0.67
C SER A 75 6.94 -10.97 1.83
N GLN A 76 7.49 -10.47 2.95
CA GLN A 76 7.67 -11.30 4.14
C GLN A 76 6.33 -11.64 4.80
N GLN A 77 5.34 -10.75 4.71
CA GLN A 77 3.98 -11.01 5.20
C GLN A 77 3.27 -12.10 4.38
N PHE A 78 3.59 -12.26 3.10
CA PHE A 78 3.11 -13.39 2.29
C PHE A 78 3.49 -14.75 2.89
N ALA A 79 4.60 -14.82 3.63
CA ALA A 79 5.03 -16.01 4.37
C ALA A 79 4.55 -16.00 5.84
N MET A 80 4.63 -14.86 6.54
CA MET A 80 4.27 -14.78 7.96
C MET A 80 2.78 -14.96 8.21
N VAL A 81 1.90 -14.44 7.35
CA VAL A 81 0.45 -14.62 7.48
C VAL A 81 0.07 -16.11 7.53
N PRO A 82 0.40 -16.95 6.54
CA PRO A 82 0.06 -18.37 6.60
C PRO A 82 0.78 -19.09 7.75
N MET A 83 2.01 -18.71 8.11
CA MET A 83 2.69 -19.30 9.28
C MET A 83 1.92 -19.06 10.59
N ASN A 84 1.35 -17.88 10.76
CA ASN A 84 0.66 -17.49 11.99
C ASN A 84 -0.83 -17.83 12.02
N LEU A 85 -1.48 -17.98 10.85
CA LEU A 85 -2.94 -18.13 10.76
C LEU A 85 -3.43 -19.44 10.11
N LEU A 86 -2.59 -20.19 9.39
CA LEU A 86 -2.99 -21.43 8.71
C LEU A 86 -2.60 -22.67 9.54
N PRO A 87 -3.53 -23.42 10.14
CA PRO A 87 -3.23 -24.72 10.75
C PRO A 87 -2.63 -25.72 9.73
N GLU A 88 -1.97 -26.78 10.19
CA GLU A 88 -1.37 -27.80 9.30
C GLU A 88 -2.39 -28.46 8.35
N ASN A 89 -3.59 -28.70 8.86
CA ASN A 89 -4.70 -29.31 8.11
C ASN A 89 -5.75 -28.29 7.64
N GLY A 90 -5.45 -27.00 7.74
CA GLY A 90 -6.34 -25.93 7.32
C GLY A 90 -6.16 -25.56 5.84
N THR A 91 -7.17 -24.89 5.29
CA THR A 91 -7.14 -24.30 3.94
C THR A 91 -7.33 -22.80 4.04
N ALA A 92 -6.51 -22.04 3.31
CA ALA A 92 -6.68 -20.59 3.16
C ALA A 92 -7.28 -20.26 1.79
N SER A 93 -8.29 -19.39 1.77
CA SER A 93 -8.88 -18.90 0.53
C SER A 93 -8.22 -17.61 0.07
N TYR A 94 -8.00 -17.47 -1.24
CA TYR A 94 -7.37 -16.29 -1.84
C TYR A 94 -8.20 -15.79 -3.02
N LEU A 95 -8.33 -14.47 -3.12
CA LEU A 95 -8.83 -13.77 -4.30
C LEU A 95 -7.64 -13.32 -5.17
N ASP A 96 -7.52 -13.87 -6.38
CA ASP A 96 -6.40 -13.61 -7.28
C ASP A 96 -6.70 -12.48 -8.28
N THR A 97 -6.48 -11.24 -7.85
CA THR A 97 -6.77 -10.02 -8.64
C THR A 97 -5.52 -9.34 -9.22
N GLY A 98 -4.36 -10.00 -9.17
CA GLY A 98 -3.14 -9.45 -9.76
C GLY A 98 -1.86 -9.99 -9.15
N VAL A 99 -0.72 -9.44 -9.60
CA VAL A 99 0.62 -9.96 -9.29
C VAL A 99 0.88 -10.10 -7.79
N TRP A 100 0.36 -9.20 -6.96
CA TRP A 100 0.56 -9.24 -5.52
C TRP A 100 -0.25 -10.35 -4.87
N ALA A 101 -1.53 -10.49 -5.22
CA ALA A 101 -2.38 -11.59 -4.79
C ALA A 101 -1.82 -12.96 -5.22
N THR A 102 -1.41 -13.09 -6.49
CA THR A 102 -0.79 -14.32 -7.01
C THR A 102 0.47 -14.70 -6.23
N LYS A 103 1.32 -13.72 -5.90
CA LYS A 103 2.55 -13.95 -5.12
C LYS A 103 2.23 -14.34 -3.67
N ALA A 104 1.25 -13.70 -3.04
CA ALA A 104 0.80 -14.04 -1.70
C ALA A 104 0.30 -15.50 -1.63
N ALA A 105 -0.58 -15.88 -2.54
CA ALA A 105 -1.07 -17.26 -2.64
C ALA A 105 0.05 -18.28 -2.91
N LYS A 106 1.04 -17.91 -3.73
CA LYS A 106 2.18 -18.79 -4.04
C LYS A 106 3.07 -19.04 -2.82
N GLU A 107 3.32 -18.04 -1.98
CA GLU A 107 4.06 -18.25 -0.72
C GLU A 107 3.25 -19.07 0.28
N ALA A 108 1.94 -18.82 0.40
CA ALA A 108 1.06 -19.59 1.29
C ALA A 108 0.99 -21.08 0.95
N LYS A 109 1.05 -21.45 -0.34
CA LYS A 109 1.15 -22.85 -0.80
C LYS A 109 2.38 -23.60 -0.27
N LYS A 110 3.41 -22.90 0.20
CA LYS A 110 4.59 -23.53 0.82
C LYS A 110 4.35 -23.89 2.29
N VAL A 111 3.31 -23.35 2.90
CA VAL A 111 2.98 -23.53 4.33
C VAL A 111 1.80 -24.48 4.52
N GLY A 112 0.78 -24.43 3.66
CA GLY A 112 -0.39 -25.28 3.75
C GLY A 112 -1.28 -25.24 2.50
N GLN A 113 -2.52 -25.70 2.63
CA GLN A 113 -3.47 -25.75 1.52
C GLN A 113 -3.99 -24.35 1.17
N VAL A 114 -4.11 -24.07 -0.12
CA VAL A 114 -4.61 -22.80 -0.65
C VAL A 114 -5.63 -23.05 -1.73
N GLU A 115 -6.79 -22.40 -1.61
CA GLU A 115 -7.85 -22.37 -2.61
C GLU A 115 -7.95 -20.97 -3.23
N ILE A 116 -7.96 -20.90 -4.56
CA ILE A 116 -8.24 -19.65 -5.28
C ILE A 116 -9.73 -19.60 -5.55
N VAL A 117 -10.47 -18.73 -4.85
CA VAL A 117 -11.93 -18.68 -4.93
C VAL A 117 -12.45 -17.91 -6.15
N ALA A 118 -11.64 -16.98 -6.67
CA ALA A 118 -11.87 -16.32 -7.94
C ALA A 118 -10.55 -15.71 -8.46
N SER A 119 -10.48 -15.46 -9.77
CA SER A 119 -9.35 -14.78 -10.41
C SER A 119 -9.86 -13.91 -11.55
N SER A 120 -9.20 -12.77 -11.78
CA SER A 120 -9.40 -11.93 -12.98
C SER A 120 -8.28 -12.08 -14.02
N SER A 121 -7.47 -13.13 -13.90
CA SER A 121 -6.37 -13.44 -14.82
C SER A 121 -6.83 -13.68 -16.26
N ASP A 122 -8.09 -14.09 -16.46
CA ASP A 122 -8.71 -14.30 -17.78
C ASP A 122 -8.78 -13.02 -18.63
N GLN A 123 -8.81 -11.85 -18.00
CA GLN A 123 -8.77 -10.55 -18.69
C GLN A 123 -7.61 -9.68 -18.20
N ASN A 124 -6.46 -10.30 -17.93
CA ASN A 124 -5.24 -9.60 -17.51
C ASN A 124 -5.45 -8.69 -16.27
N TYR A 125 -6.29 -9.16 -15.35
CA TYR A 125 -6.60 -8.51 -14.08
C TYR A 125 -7.22 -7.10 -14.20
N SER A 126 -7.91 -6.83 -15.31
CA SER A 126 -8.56 -5.54 -15.59
C SER A 126 -9.82 -5.27 -14.76
N TYR A 127 -10.30 -6.24 -13.97
CA TYR A 127 -11.50 -6.13 -13.16
C TYR A 127 -11.35 -6.88 -11.83
N ILE A 128 -12.27 -6.64 -10.89
CA ILE A 128 -12.41 -7.41 -9.65
C ILE A 128 -13.53 -8.45 -9.83
N PRO A 129 -13.24 -9.76 -9.71
CA PRO A 129 -14.27 -10.80 -9.82
C PRO A 129 -15.44 -10.58 -8.86
N LYS A 130 -16.65 -10.94 -9.28
CA LYS A 130 -17.88 -10.88 -8.47
C LYS A 130 -18.57 -12.24 -8.47
N GLY A 131 -19.48 -12.47 -7.52
CA GLY A 131 -20.32 -13.69 -7.50
C GLY A 131 -19.60 -14.98 -7.09
N TYR A 132 -18.41 -14.89 -6.49
CA TYR A 132 -17.70 -16.04 -5.92
C TYR A 132 -18.14 -16.29 -4.46
N SER A 133 -17.97 -17.53 -4.00
CA SER A 133 -18.22 -17.92 -2.60
C SER A 133 -16.90 -18.20 -1.89
N ILE A 134 -16.80 -17.75 -0.64
CA ILE A 134 -15.69 -18.09 0.24
C ILE A 134 -16.14 -19.28 1.12
N PRO A 135 -15.43 -20.42 1.10
CA PRO A 135 -15.75 -21.57 1.95
C PRO A 135 -15.77 -21.18 3.43
N ALA A 136 -16.79 -21.64 4.16
CA ALA A 136 -16.99 -21.30 5.57
C ALA A 136 -16.02 -22.03 6.51
N ASP A 137 -15.35 -23.07 6.03
CA ASP A 137 -14.31 -23.84 6.72
C ASP A 137 -12.89 -23.36 6.42
N SER A 138 -12.74 -22.29 5.61
CA SER A 138 -11.44 -21.66 5.38
C SER A 138 -10.89 -21.05 6.67
N SER A 139 -9.60 -21.28 6.93
CA SER A 139 -8.89 -20.73 8.10
C SER A 139 -8.77 -19.21 8.04
N TYR A 140 -8.65 -18.66 6.84
CA TYR A 140 -8.82 -17.23 6.54
C TYR A 140 -9.06 -17.02 5.05
N PHE A 141 -9.54 -15.82 4.71
CA PHE A 141 -9.64 -15.31 3.36
C PHE A 141 -8.64 -14.16 3.16
N HIS A 142 -7.84 -14.22 2.10
CA HIS A 142 -6.87 -13.19 1.74
C HIS A 142 -7.24 -12.50 0.42
N TYR A 143 -7.10 -11.17 0.40
CA TYR A 143 -7.16 -10.40 -0.84
C TYR A 143 -6.21 -9.20 -0.82
N THR A 144 -5.97 -8.63 -2.00
CA THR A 144 -5.22 -7.37 -2.17
C THR A 144 -6.21 -6.26 -2.45
N SER A 145 -6.25 -5.22 -1.63
CA SER A 145 -7.23 -4.13 -1.81
C SER A 145 -6.91 -3.24 -3.00
N ASN A 146 -5.64 -3.08 -3.38
CA ASN A 146 -5.25 -2.26 -4.52
C ASN A 146 -4.10 -2.89 -5.34
N ASN A 147 -4.37 -3.17 -6.62
CA ASN A 147 -3.44 -3.83 -7.55
C ASN A 147 -2.62 -2.82 -8.36
N THR A 148 -1.47 -2.40 -7.82
CA THR A 148 -0.65 -1.31 -8.39
C THR A 148 -0.18 -1.48 -9.83
N ILE A 149 -0.18 -2.71 -10.38
CA ILE A 149 0.28 -2.98 -11.75
C ILE A 149 -0.87 -2.88 -12.76
N TYR A 150 -2.09 -3.21 -12.33
CA TYR A 150 -3.26 -3.32 -13.20
C TYR A 150 -4.27 -2.18 -13.00
N GLY A 151 -4.07 -1.38 -11.94
CA GLY A 151 -4.90 -0.22 -11.65
C GLY A 151 -6.32 -0.56 -11.22
N THR A 152 -6.49 -1.70 -10.54
CA THR A 152 -7.76 -2.10 -9.94
C THR A 152 -7.75 -1.95 -8.42
N GLU A 153 -8.87 -1.53 -7.83
CA GLU A 153 -9.06 -1.36 -6.39
C GLU A 153 -10.39 -2.01 -5.94
N VAL A 154 -10.35 -2.66 -4.78
CA VAL A 154 -11.50 -3.30 -4.13
C VAL A 154 -12.08 -2.32 -3.11
N PHE A 155 -13.17 -1.65 -3.45
CA PHE A 155 -13.80 -0.67 -2.57
C PHE A 155 -14.55 -1.32 -1.41
N ASP A 156 -15.38 -2.33 -1.70
CA ASP A 156 -16.17 -3.02 -0.69
C ASP A 156 -15.47 -4.28 -0.21
N LYS A 157 -15.44 -4.48 1.12
CA LYS A 157 -14.93 -5.74 1.68
C LYS A 157 -15.78 -6.92 1.17
N PRO A 158 -15.16 -8.00 0.67
CA PRO A 158 -15.89 -9.22 0.34
C PRO A 158 -16.66 -9.79 1.55
N ASN A 159 -17.89 -10.21 1.31
CA ASN A 159 -18.73 -10.80 2.36
C ASN A 159 -18.22 -12.19 2.76
N THR A 160 -17.86 -12.35 4.03
CA THR A 160 -17.36 -13.61 4.60
C THR A 160 -17.51 -13.64 6.11
N SER A 161 -17.62 -14.83 6.66
CA SER A 161 -17.62 -15.10 8.11
C SER A 161 -16.28 -15.63 8.62
N VAL A 162 -15.33 -15.96 7.73
CA VAL A 162 -13.99 -16.40 8.10
C VAL A 162 -13.07 -15.20 8.33
N PRO A 163 -11.97 -15.36 9.09
CA PRO A 163 -11.01 -14.28 9.31
C PRO A 163 -10.54 -13.67 7.99
N THR A 164 -10.53 -12.33 7.91
CA THR A 164 -10.15 -11.60 6.70
C THR A 164 -8.76 -10.99 6.83
N VAL A 165 -7.88 -11.32 5.88
CA VAL A 165 -6.54 -10.78 5.74
C VAL A 165 -6.45 -9.92 4.49
N VAL A 166 -5.90 -8.71 4.59
CA VAL A 166 -5.83 -7.78 3.46
C VAL A 166 -4.46 -7.14 3.30
N ASP A 167 -3.92 -7.19 2.08
CA ASP A 167 -2.77 -6.36 1.66
C ASP A 167 -3.27 -4.97 1.25
N MET A 168 -3.01 -3.97 2.09
CA MET A 168 -3.33 -2.56 1.84
C MET A 168 -2.07 -1.74 1.53
N SER A 169 -0.99 -2.35 1.07
CA SER A 169 0.29 -1.65 0.91
C SER A 169 0.18 -0.34 0.13
N SER A 170 -0.67 -0.26 -0.88
CA SER A 170 -0.75 0.88 -1.81
C SER A 170 -1.83 1.91 -1.49
N ASP A 171 -2.79 1.58 -0.64
CA ASP A 171 -4.00 2.34 -0.39
C ASP A 171 -4.31 2.49 1.11
N ILE A 172 -3.50 1.91 2.01
CA ILE A 172 -3.57 2.20 3.45
C ILE A 172 -3.49 3.71 3.66
N LEU A 173 -4.30 4.25 4.57
CA LEU A 173 -4.40 5.69 4.88
C LEU A 173 -4.86 6.58 3.69
N SER A 174 -5.35 6.01 2.59
CA SER A 174 -5.84 6.80 1.44
C SER A 174 -7.33 7.15 1.51
N ARG A 175 -8.08 6.38 2.29
CA ARG A 175 -9.53 6.46 2.46
C ARG A 175 -9.98 5.89 3.80
N THR A 176 -11.19 6.22 4.19
CA THR A 176 -11.81 5.67 5.40
C THR A 176 -12.04 4.17 5.22
N ILE A 177 -11.66 3.39 6.23
CA ILE A 177 -11.93 1.96 6.33
C ILE A 177 -12.46 1.66 7.73
N ASP A 178 -13.31 0.65 7.87
CA ASP A 178 -13.63 0.08 9.17
C ASP A 178 -12.63 -1.04 9.48
N VAL A 179 -11.68 -0.76 10.37
CA VAL A 179 -10.65 -1.73 10.76
C VAL A 179 -11.25 -2.96 11.45
N SER A 180 -12.42 -2.82 12.09
CA SER A 180 -13.08 -3.93 12.80
C SER A 180 -13.53 -5.06 11.87
N GLU A 181 -13.69 -4.76 10.57
CA GLU A 181 -14.04 -5.75 9.55
C GLU A 181 -12.86 -6.66 9.16
N PHE A 182 -11.63 -6.33 9.57
CA PHE A 182 -10.43 -7.08 9.21
C PHE A 182 -9.79 -7.74 10.42
N ASP A 183 -9.32 -8.97 10.24
CA ASP A 183 -8.61 -9.71 11.28
C ASP A 183 -7.10 -9.45 11.22
N LEU A 184 -6.58 -9.21 10.00
CA LEU A 184 -5.21 -8.77 9.78
C LEU A 184 -5.11 -7.84 8.56
N ILE A 185 -4.57 -6.65 8.76
CA ILE A 185 -4.20 -5.70 7.70
C ILE A 185 -2.67 -5.65 7.66
N TYR A 186 -2.06 -5.71 6.48
CA TYR A 186 -0.64 -5.37 6.36
C TYR A 186 -0.37 -4.40 5.21
N ALA A 187 0.67 -3.59 5.37
CA ALA A 187 1.08 -2.62 4.37
C ALA A 187 2.59 -2.37 4.42
N GLY A 188 3.29 -2.63 3.31
CA GLY A 188 4.66 -2.14 3.13
C GLY A 188 4.65 -0.62 3.00
N ALA A 189 5.47 0.08 3.80
CA ALA A 189 5.35 1.53 3.94
C ALA A 189 5.61 2.33 2.66
N GLN A 190 6.46 1.80 1.76
CA GLN A 190 7.07 2.51 0.62
C GLN A 190 6.11 3.00 -0.47
N LYS A 191 4.80 2.79 -0.33
CA LYS A 191 3.82 3.23 -1.31
C LYS A 191 2.96 4.40 -0.82
N ASN A 192 2.42 4.35 0.41
CA ASN A 192 1.53 5.43 0.87
C ASN A 192 1.79 5.91 2.31
N MET A 193 2.58 5.16 3.10
CA MET A 193 2.77 5.45 4.53
C MET A 193 4.13 6.08 4.86
N GLY A 194 5.20 5.74 4.13
CA GLY A 194 6.55 6.17 4.48
C GLY A 194 7.61 5.66 3.51
N PRO A 195 8.90 5.67 3.91
CA PRO A 195 9.97 5.11 3.09
C PRO A 195 9.98 3.57 3.15
N ALA A 196 10.72 2.95 2.24
CA ALA A 196 11.00 1.52 2.35
C ALA A 196 11.75 1.18 3.64
N GLY A 197 11.50 -0.02 4.16
CA GLY A 197 12.21 -0.59 5.32
C GLY A 197 11.32 -0.94 6.51
N VAL A 198 10.09 -0.43 6.57
CA VAL A 198 9.09 -0.81 7.58
C VAL A 198 7.80 -1.32 6.94
N THR A 199 7.16 -2.27 7.61
CA THR A 199 5.89 -2.88 7.27
C THR A 199 4.94 -2.68 8.44
N LEU A 200 3.79 -2.07 8.20
CA LEU A 200 2.70 -2.02 9.17
C LEU A 200 1.96 -3.36 9.15
N VAL A 201 1.66 -3.89 10.33
CA VAL A 201 0.70 -4.98 10.53
C VAL A 201 -0.27 -4.55 11.62
N ILE A 202 -1.57 -4.61 11.35
CA ILE A 202 -2.64 -4.41 12.34
C ILE A 202 -3.35 -5.75 12.46
N VAL A 203 -3.34 -6.36 13.63
CA VAL A 203 -3.81 -7.74 13.81
C VAL A 203 -4.67 -7.83 15.07
N LYS A 204 -5.80 -8.54 14.99
CA LYS A 204 -6.63 -8.82 16.16
C LYS A 204 -5.85 -9.64 17.18
N ASP A 205 -5.91 -9.25 18.45
CA ASP A 205 -5.21 -9.95 19.51
C ASP A 205 -5.71 -11.39 19.66
N GLU A 206 -7.00 -11.61 19.41
CA GLU A 206 -7.62 -12.92 19.59
C GLU A 206 -7.16 -13.98 18.58
N ILE A 207 -6.53 -13.62 17.45
CA ILE A 207 -6.05 -14.61 16.47
C ILE A 207 -4.57 -14.97 16.65
N LEU A 208 -3.85 -14.27 17.55
CA LEU A 208 -2.43 -14.50 17.80
C LEU A 208 -2.17 -15.83 18.50
N GLY A 209 -1.08 -16.52 18.11
CA GLY A 209 -0.65 -17.78 18.72
C GLY A 209 -1.55 -18.99 18.44
N LYS A 210 -2.50 -18.89 17.49
CA LYS A 210 -3.52 -19.92 17.26
C LYS A 210 -3.28 -20.88 16.09
N SER A 211 -2.21 -20.72 15.29
CA SER A 211 -1.95 -21.68 14.18
C SER A 211 -1.58 -23.08 14.64
N GLY A 212 -1.15 -23.25 15.90
CA GLY A 212 -0.65 -24.53 16.42
C GLY A 212 0.72 -24.93 15.86
N ARG A 213 1.36 -24.06 15.06
CA ARG A 213 2.67 -24.31 14.47
C ARG A 213 3.80 -23.86 15.40
N THR A 214 4.89 -24.61 15.41
CA THR A 214 6.14 -24.16 16.02
C THR A 214 6.86 -23.21 15.07
N LEU A 215 6.91 -21.92 15.42
CA LEU A 215 7.54 -20.88 14.61
C LEU A 215 8.86 -20.41 15.25
N PRO A 216 9.91 -20.11 14.45
CA PRO A 216 10.99 -19.26 14.94
C PRO A 216 10.42 -17.91 15.39
N THR A 217 10.81 -17.44 16.56
CA THR A 217 10.22 -16.25 17.22
C THR A 217 10.23 -14.98 16.36
N ILE A 218 11.20 -14.83 15.45
CA ILE A 218 11.25 -13.68 14.52
C ILE A 218 10.07 -13.66 13.52
N PHE A 219 9.43 -14.80 13.28
CA PHE A 219 8.26 -14.94 12.41
C PHE A 219 6.94 -15.07 13.18
N ASP A 220 6.95 -14.89 14.51
CA ASP A 220 5.77 -15.00 15.37
C ASP A 220 5.20 -13.60 15.69
N TYR A 221 3.97 -13.33 15.26
CA TYR A 221 3.31 -12.05 15.55
C TYR A 221 3.06 -11.85 17.04
N GLU A 222 2.79 -12.90 17.81
CA GLU A 222 2.52 -12.79 19.25
C GLU A 222 3.78 -12.30 19.98
N ALA A 223 4.95 -12.81 19.60
CA ALA A 223 6.22 -12.36 20.14
C ALA A 223 6.51 -10.88 19.82
N HIS A 224 6.24 -10.44 18.58
CA HIS A 224 6.38 -9.03 18.19
C HIS A 224 5.39 -8.12 18.94
N ALA A 225 4.14 -8.56 19.14
CA ALA A 225 3.12 -7.83 19.89
C ALA A 225 3.54 -7.65 21.36
N LYS A 226 3.95 -8.73 22.02
CA LYS A 226 4.45 -8.70 23.41
C LYS A 226 5.66 -7.78 23.60
N ALA A 227 6.49 -7.63 22.57
CA ALA A 227 7.68 -6.79 22.59
C ALA A 227 7.46 -5.36 22.06
N GLY A 228 6.22 -4.97 21.73
CA GLY A 228 5.91 -3.64 21.19
C GLY A 228 6.64 -3.34 19.88
N SER A 229 6.71 -4.31 18.95
CA SER A 229 7.49 -4.27 17.69
C SER A 229 9.01 -4.21 17.86
N MET A 230 9.50 -4.26 19.09
CA MET A 230 10.93 -4.19 19.39
C MET A 230 11.42 -5.53 19.91
N TYR A 231 11.03 -6.66 19.30
CA TYR A 231 11.58 -7.97 19.68
C TYR A 231 13.09 -8.01 19.42
N ASN A 232 13.50 -7.61 18.23
CA ASN A 232 14.88 -7.31 17.86
C ASN A 232 15.04 -5.82 17.51
N THR A 233 16.21 -5.40 17.04
CA THR A 233 16.44 -4.03 16.58
C THR A 233 15.51 -3.69 15.40
N PRO A 234 14.57 -2.73 15.56
CA PRO A 234 13.64 -2.34 14.50
C PRO A 234 14.32 -1.40 13.49
N PRO A 235 13.70 -1.11 12.33
CA PRO A 235 14.24 -0.18 11.35
C PRO A 235 14.02 1.27 11.81
N VAL A 236 14.82 1.72 12.77
CA VAL A 236 14.62 2.95 13.55
C VAL A 236 14.31 4.17 12.69
N PHE A 237 15.08 4.38 11.61
CA PHE A 237 14.88 5.51 10.72
C PHE A 237 13.60 5.41 9.88
N SER A 238 13.30 4.23 9.33
CA SER A 238 12.09 4.05 8.53
C SER A 238 10.82 4.22 9.36
N ILE A 239 10.83 3.79 10.64
CA ILE A 239 9.73 4.06 11.59
C ILE A 239 9.61 5.56 11.83
N TYR A 240 10.73 6.23 12.16
CA TYR A 240 10.73 7.67 12.41
C TYR A 240 10.18 8.48 11.23
N VAL A 241 10.64 8.24 10.00
CA VAL A 241 10.12 8.96 8.83
C VAL A 241 8.64 8.63 8.56
N SER A 242 8.19 7.41 8.84
CA SER A 242 6.77 7.06 8.75
C SER A 242 5.94 7.83 9.78
N MET A 243 6.43 7.99 11.01
CA MET A 243 5.82 8.83 12.05
C MET A 243 5.64 10.27 11.57
N LEU A 244 6.68 10.87 10.97
CA LEU A 244 6.61 12.23 10.42
C LEU A 244 5.56 12.36 9.32
N ASN A 245 5.46 11.37 8.43
CA ASN A 245 4.44 11.36 7.39
C ASN A 245 3.02 11.19 7.96
N LEU A 246 2.86 10.43 9.03
CA LEU A 246 1.58 10.30 9.75
C LEU A 246 1.19 11.61 10.46
N ARG A 247 2.15 12.34 11.04
CA ARG A 247 1.92 13.69 11.58
C ARG A 247 1.41 14.64 10.49
N TRP A 248 2.12 14.71 9.36
CA TRP A 248 1.70 15.51 8.22
C TRP A 248 0.26 15.17 7.78
N LEU A 249 -0.06 13.88 7.68
CA LEU A 249 -1.40 13.45 7.27
C LEU A 249 -2.47 13.88 8.28
N LYS A 250 -2.17 13.78 9.57
CA LYS A 250 -3.05 14.26 10.65
C LYS A 250 -3.25 15.78 10.56
N ASP A 251 -2.18 16.54 10.41
CA ASP A 251 -2.22 18.02 10.33
C ASP A 251 -2.94 18.52 9.08
N LYS A 252 -2.93 17.73 8.00
CA LYS A 252 -3.72 17.97 6.78
C LYS A 252 -5.23 17.78 6.97
N GLY A 253 -5.68 17.29 8.11
CA GLY A 253 -7.08 17.01 8.42
C GLY A 253 -7.44 15.53 8.43
N GLY A 254 -6.46 14.63 8.34
CA GLY A 254 -6.64 13.19 8.46
C GLY A 254 -7.27 12.51 7.23
N ILE A 255 -7.81 11.32 7.46
CA ILE A 255 -8.23 10.40 6.39
C ILE A 255 -9.42 10.94 5.56
N SER A 256 -10.39 11.59 6.21
CA SER A 256 -11.55 12.12 5.49
C SER A 256 -11.18 13.19 4.46
N VAL A 257 -10.22 14.07 4.80
CA VAL A 257 -9.74 15.12 3.90
C VAL A 257 -8.90 14.54 2.76
N ILE A 258 -7.94 13.66 3.09
CA ILE A 258 -7.08 13.06 2.04
C ILE A 258 -7.88 12.19 1.07
N GLU A 259 -8.95 11.53 1.55
CA GLU A 259 -9.84 10.75 0.71
C GLU A 259 -10.50 11.60 -0.37
N GLN A 260 -11.04 12.78 -0.01
CA GLN A 260 -11.64 13.69 -0.97
C GLN A 260 -10.62 14.20 -1.98
N GLU A 261 -9.39 14.53 -1.53
CA GLU A 261 -8.32 14.92 -2.44
C GLU A 261 -7.94 13.79 -3.40
N ASN A 262 -7.86 12.56 -2.92
CA ASN A 262 -7.56 11.39 -3.74
C ASN A 262 -8.65 11.11 -4.77
N ILE A 263 -9.93 11.27 -4.41
CA ILE A 263 -11.07 11.19 -5.35
C ILE A 263 -10.95 12.25 -6.44
N ILE A 264 -10.66 13.50 -6.08
CA ILE A 264 -10.49 14.60 -7.04
C ILE A 264 -9.32 14.30 -7.98
N LYS A 265 -8.15 13.93 -7.46
CA LYS A 265 -6.98 13.57 -8.26
C LYS A 265 -7.26 12.45 -9.26
N ALA A 266 -7.86 11.36 -8.79
CA ALA A 266 -8.18 10.22 -9.63
C ALA A 266 -9.18 10.61 -10.73
N ARG A 267 -10.27 11.30 -10.36
CA ARG A 267 -11.28 11.78 -11.30
C ARG A 267 -10.68 12.70 -12.35
N THR A 268 -9.90 13.70 -11.97
CA THR A 268 -9.28 14.64 -12.92
C THR A 268 -8.44 13.92 -13.97
N LEU A 269 -7.68 12.89 -13.57
CA LEU A 269 -6.87 12.12 -14.51
C LEU A 269 -7.72 11.16 -15.37
N TYR A 270 -8.68 10.45 -14.78
CA TYR A 270 -9.55 9.55 -15.53
C TYR A 270 -10.46 10.29 -16.52
N ASP A 271 -10.99 11.46 -16.15
CA ASP A 271 -11.79 12.31 -17.04
C ASP A 271 -10.97 12.70 -18.28
N GLU A 272 -9.67 13.02 -18.12
CA GLU A 272 -8.77 13.30 -19.23
C GLU A 272 -8.47 12.05 -20.07
N ILE A 273 -8.22 10.90 -19.44
CA ILE A 273 -7.97 9.64 -20.15
C ILE A 273 -9.18 9.25 -21.01
N ASP A 274 -10.39 9.37 -20.47
CA ASP A 274 -11.61 8.91 -21.16
C ASP A 274 -12.03 9.83 -22.32
N ARG A 275 -11.67 11.11 -22.25
CA ARG A 275 -12.03 12.11 -23.27
C ARG A 275 -10.95 12.31 -24.34
N ASN A 276 -9.73 11.82 -24.13
CA ASN A 276 -8.59 12.02 -25.02
C ASN A 276 -8.44 10.82 -25.97
N PRO A 277 -8.49 11.01 -27.30
CA PRO A 277 -8.52 9.90 -28.26
C PRO A 277 -7.20 9.11 -28.34
N PHE A 278 -6.11 9.61 -27.76
CA PHE A 278 -4.84 8.91 -27.76
C PHE A 278 -4.69 7.92 -26.60
N PHE A 279 -5.51 8.02 -25.55
CA PHE A 279 -5.33 7.26 -24.33
C PHE A 279 -6.55 6.42 -23.98
N LYS A 280 -6.32 5.31 -23.29
CA LYS A 280 -7.38 4.42 -22.82
C LYS A 280 -7.02 3.80 -21.48
N GLY A 281 -7.92 3.91 -20.50
CA GLY A 281 -7.77 3.24 -19.20
C GLY A 281 -7.79 1.71 -19.34
N THR A 282 -6.98 1.00 -18.55
CA THR A 282 -6.88 -0.47 -18.65
C THR A 282 -7.84 -1.22 -17.73
N ALA A 283 -8.33 -0.58 -16.66
CA ALA A 283 -9.23 -1.18 -15.68
C ALA A 283 -10.70 -0.90 -16.05
N ALA A 284 -11.58 -1.86 -15.71
CA ALA A 284 -13.03 -1.70 -15.72
C ALA A 284 -13.44 -0.48 -14.87
N LEU A 285 -14.43 0.28 -15.34
CA LEU A 285 -14.79 1.59 -14.77
C LEU A 285 -15.02 1.55 -13.25
N ASP A 286 -15.80 0.57 -12.80
CA ASP A 286 -16.22 0.43 -11.39
C ASP A 286 -15.08 -0.06 -10.47
N ASP A 287 -14.03 -0.61 -11.05
CA ASP A 287 -12.90 -1.18 -10.31
C ASP A 287 -11.64 -0.30 -10.41
N ARG A 288 -11.73 0.89 -11.00
CA ARG A 288 -10.59 1.81 -11.20
C ARG A 288 -9.95 2.23 -9.89
N SER A 289 -8.65 2.01 -9.78
CA SER A 289 -7.84 2.43 -8.64
C SER A 289 -7.75 3.95 -8.52
N ARG A 290 -7.98 4.47 -7.32
CA ARG A 290 -7.71 5.88 -6.99
C ARG A 290 -6.24 6.16 -6.68
N MET A 291 -5.40 5.13 -6.59
CA MET A 291 -3.98 5.25 -6.21
C MET A 291 -3.03 5.02 -7.39
N ASN A 292 -3.36 4.10 -8.30
CA ASN A 292 -2.51 3.73 -9.43
C ASN A 292 -3.32 3.72 -10.72
N VAL A 293 -3.29 4.82 -11.44
CA VAL A 293 -4.01 4.98 -12.70
C VAL A 293 -3.19 4.39 -13.84
N THR A 294 -3.68 3.33 -14.46
CA THR A 294 -3.01 2.64 -15.58
C THR A 294 -3.79 2.86 -16.87
N PHE A 295 -3.05 3.21 -17.92
CA PHE A 295 -3.60 3.54 -19.22
C PHE A 295 -2.59 3.19 -20.32
N VAL A 296 -3.09 3.02 -21.53
CA VAL A 296 -2.32 2.70 -22.74
C VAL A 296 -2.62 3.73 -23.81
N MET A 297 -1.83 3.73 -24.88
CA MET A 297 -2.18 4.43 -26.11
C MET A 297 -2.70 3.43 -27.15
N ASP A 298 -3.70 3.83 -27.94
CA ASP A 298 -4.22 3.00 -29.03
C ASP A 298 -3.18 2.80 -30.15
N SER A 299 -2.23 3.74 -30.29
CA SER A 299 -1.07 3.69 -31.18
C SER A 299 0.23 3.54 -30.38
N PRO A 300 0.72 2.30 -30.14
CA PRO A 300 1.93 2.05 -29.35
C PRO A 300 3.19 2.74 -29.88
N GLU A 301 3.25 3.00 -31.20
CA GLU A 301 4.34 3.73 -31.85
C GLU A 301 4.49 5.17 -31.35
N LEU A 302 3.42 5.75 -30.79
CA LEU A 302 3.42 7.11 -30.23
C LEU A 302 3.89 7.16 -28.76
N GLU A 303 4.04 6.02 -28.08
CA GLU A 303 4.40 5.99 -26.66
C GLU A 303 5.77 6.64 -26.39
N ALA A 304 6.75 6.39 -27.26
CA ALA A 304 8.10 6.92 -27.10
C ALA A 304 8.12 8.46 -27.17
N GLU A 305 7.28 9.03 -28.03
CA GLU A 305 7.16 10.47 -28.20
C GLU A 305 6.45 11.12 -27.01
N PHE A 306 5.34 10.54 -26.54
CA PHE A 306 4.67 11.03 -25.34
C PHE A 306 5.57 10.96 -24.10
N LEU A 307 6.34 9.87 -23.94
CA LEU A 307 7.33 9.76 -22.86
C LEU A 307 8.44 10.81 -22.95
N ALA A 308 8.86 11.18 -24.16
CA ALA A 308 9.83 12.25 -24.37
C ALA A 308 9.25 13.61 -23.94
N LEU A 309 8.03 13.94 -24.37
CA LEU A 309 7.34 15.16 -23.97
C LEU A 309 7.13 15.22 -22.45
N ALA A 310 6.66 14.13 -21.85
CA ALA A 310 6.48 14.03 -20.39
C ALA A 310 7.79 14.27 -19.63
N LYS A 311 8.92 13.76 -20.14
CA LYS A 311 10.24 14.02 -19.57
C LYS A 311 10.62 15.49 -19.65
N GLU A 312 10.35 16.17 -20.77
CA GLU A 312 10.57 17.61 -20.91
C GLU A 312 9.71 18.44 -19.94
N ARG A 313 8.49 17.97 -19.64
CA ARG A 313 7.58 18.56 -18.65
C ARG A 313 7.89 18.12 -17.21
N ASN A 314 9.02 17.46 -16.97
CA ASN A 314 9.49 16.99 -15.66
C ASN A 314 8.55 15.98 -14.96
N LEU A 315 7.75 15.25 -15.74
CA LEU A 315 6.95 14.12 -15.25
C LEU A 315 7.84 12.88 -15.21
N ILE A 316 8.06 12.33 -14.02
CA ILE A 316 8.92 11.14 -13.81
C ILE A 316 8.11 10.00 -13.22
N GLY A 317 8.47 8.77 -13.59
CA GLY A 317 7.84 7.56 -13.04
C GLY A 317 6.52 7.16 -13.72
N ILE A 318 6.14 7.75 -14.85
CA ILE A 318 4.89 7.46 -15.55
C ILE A 318 4.95 6.25 -16.50
N LYS A 319 6.15 5.72 -16.79
CA LYS A 319 6.30 4.52 -17.62
C LYS A 319 5.70 3.31 -16.89
N GLY A 320 4.83 2.59 -17.57
CA GLY A 320 4.13 1.42 -17.04
C GLY A 320 5.08 0.30 -16.61
N HIS A 321 4.56 -0.64 -15.83
CA HIS A 321 5.35 -1.76 -15.35
C HIS A 321 5.75 -2.67 -16.52
N ARG A 322 6.99 -3.19 -16.51
CA ARG A 322 7.58 -3.98 -17.60
C ARG A 322 6.75 -5.19 -18.08
N SER A 323 5.88 -5.72 -17.21
CA SER A 323 5.04 -6.89 -17.53
C SER A 323 3.75 -6.53 -18.27
N VAL A 324 3.34 -5.26 -18.28
CA VAL A 324 2.09 -4.81 -18.90
C VAL A 324 2.29 -3.71 -19.95
N GLY A 325 3.43 -3.00 -19.94
CA GLY A 325 3.68 -1.90 -20.87
C GLY A 325 2.88 -0.65 -20.54
N GLY A 326 2.71 0.24 -21.52
CA GLY A 326 1.90 1.46 -21.40
C GLY A 326 2.37 2.42 -20.32
N PHE A 327 1.40 3.01 -19.63
CA PHE A 327 1.58 4.08 -18.64
C PHE A 327 0.98 3.73 -17.29
N ARG A 328 1.59 4.29 -16.25
CA ARG A 328 1.07 4.23 -14.89
C ARG A 328 1.40 5.51 -14.14
N ALA A 329 0.38 6.24 -13.72
CA ALA A 329 0.50 7.36 -12.80
C ALA A 329 0.13 6.90 -11.38
N SER A 330 1.11 6.86 -10.47
CA SER A 330 0.83 6.57 -9.05
C SER A 330 0.61 7.87 -8.30
N ILE A 331 -0.59 8.04 -7.75
CA ILE A 331 -1.14 9.32 -7.29
C ILE A 331 -1.43 9.31 -5.79
N TYR A 332 -0.53 8.66 -5.04
CA TYR A 332 -0.52 8.51 -3.57
C TYR A 332 -0.74 9.83 -2.80
N ASN A 333 -1.03 9.74 -1.51
CA ASN A 333 -1.46 10.86 -0.66
C ASN A 333 -0.60 12.12 -0.82
N ALA A 334 0.73 11.98 -0.79
CA ALA A 334 1.66 13.11 -0.87
C ALA A 334 1.80 13.73 -2.28
N LEU A 335 1.27 13.09 -3.33
CA LEU A 335 1.24 13.69 -4.67
C LEU A 335 0.09 14.71 -4.76
N SER A 336 0.42 15.96 -5.04
CA SER A 336 -0.52 17.07 -5.14
C SER A 336 -1.36 17.03 -6.42
N ILE A 337 -2.54 17.68 -6.38
CA ILE A 337 -3.37 17.93 -7.56
C ILE A 337 -2.62 18.70 -8.66
N SER A 338 -1.68 19.57 -8.31
CA SER A 338 -0.85 20.28 -9.30
C SER A 338 0.01 19.34 -10.14
N SER A 339 0.42 18.19 -9.60
CA SER A 339 1.12 17.17 -10.39
C SER A 339 0.17 16.47 -11.35
N ILE A 340 -1.07 16.20 -10.93
CA ILE A 340 -2.10 15.64 -11.82
C ILE A 340 -2.39 16.59 -12.97
N ASN A 341 -2.59 17.87 -12.69
CA ASN A 341 -2.82 18.89 -13.71
C ASN A 341 -1.65 18.97 -14.69
N ALA A 342 -0.40 18.90 -14.22
CA ALA A 342 0.76 18.88 -15.11
C ALA A 342 0.77 17.67 -16.07
N LEU A 343 0.31 16.50 -15.62
CA LEU A 343 0.14 15.33 -16.49
C LEU A 343 -1.01 15.54 -17.49
N VAL A 344 -2.15 16.05 -17.04
CA VAL A 344 -3.32 16.34 -17.90
C VAL A 344 -2.98 17.37 -18.97
N ASP A 345 -2.29 18.46 -18.61
CA ASP A 345 -1.84 19.49 -19.54
C ASP A 345 -0.85 18.92 -20.56
N THR A 346 0.01 17.99 -20.14
CA THR A 346 0.92 17.28 -21.06
C THR A 346 0.19 16.35 -22.02
N MET A 347 -0.88 15.67 -21.56
CA MET A 347 -1.74 14.83 -22.42
C MET A 347 -2.49 15.68 -23.46
N ARG A 348 -2.94 16.87 -23.07
CA ARG A 348 -3.55 17.87 -23.98
C ARG A 348 -2.59 18.41 -25.00
N GLU A 349 -1.39 18.81 -24.55
CA GLU A 349 -0.33 19.30 -25.43
C GLU A 349 0.05 18.24 -26.47
N PHE A 350 0.17 16.98 -26.03
CA PHE A 350 0.42 15.87 -26.94
C PHE A 350 -0.69 15.74 -27.98
N GLU A 351 -1.96 15.74 -27.56
CA GLU A 351 -3.12 15.68 -28.46
C GLU A 351 -3.11 16.83 -29.48
N GLU A 352 -2.83 18.06 -29.05
CA GLU A 352 -2.74 19.24 -29.92
C GLU A 352 -1.59 19.12 -30.93
N SER A 353 -0.44 18.57 -30.53
CA SER A 353 0.70 18.36 -31.43
C SER A 353 0.45 17.31 -32.54
N LYS A 354 -0.63 16.52 -32.41
CA LYS A 354 -1.02 15.45 -33.33
C LYS A 354 -2.22 15.79 -34.21
N LYS A 355 -2.84 16.94 -33.98
CA LYS A 355 -3.81 17.56 -34.88
C LYS A 355 -3.06 18.34 -35.96
#